data_AF-A0A2R7UCY2-F1
#
_entry.id   AF-A0A2R7UCY2-F1
#
_cell.length_a   1.000
_cell.length_b   1.000
_cell.length_c   1.000
_cell.angle_alpha   90.00
_cell.angle_beta   90.00
_cell.angle_gamma   90.00
#
_symmetry.space_group_name_H-M   'P 1'
#
loop_
_entity.id
_entity.type
_entity.pdbx_description
1 polymer ?
#
loop_
_entity_poly.entity_id
_entity_poly.type
_entity_poly.pdbx_seq_one_letter_code
_entity_poly.pdbx_strand_id
1 'polypeptide(L)'
;MNATFDDLILILSTDSFCGEILDTTTKHESLKIREIARNIVKTIINGGDNYYMCADFSCHRIKKTEKDFFELAQKSNIPKQTLEKIDNLHKILKSNSDETNTASYVINSIASRLYWLVIDEFNTPITPELLELIPEIEPLGLDVKHYACEWRDVWLESQSDWDKYIMSLMDGIDEAPYLTFTKLKSNLAPLDFLRKWNTHLGPKKFSHIKNFINTEAHHELDKKKCTRSRKDRHTN
;
A
#
# COMPACT_ATOMS: atom_id res chain seq x y z
N MET A 1 2.29 18.36 0.71
CA MET A 1 1.84 18.02 2.08
C MET A 1 2.43 16.66 2.45
N ASN A 2 2.98 16.53 3.66
CA ASN A 2 3.41 15.22 4.15
C ASN A 2 2.17 14.47 4.64
N ALA A 3 1.91 13.27 4.09
CA ALA A 3 0.78 12.48 4.52
C ALA A 3 0.94 12.08 5.99
N THR A 4 -0.16 12.19 6.72
CA THR A 4 -0.28 11.92 8.16
C THR A 4 -1.05 10.62 8.38
N PHE A 5 -1.10 10.18 9.64
CA PHE A 5 -1.94 9.03 9.98
C PHE A 5 -3.43 9.32 9.80
N ASP A 6 -3.85 10.58 9.93
CA ASP A 6 -5.24 10.98 9.71
C ASP A 6 -5.70 10.72 8.29
N ASP A 7 -4.84 10.96 7.31
CA ASP A 7 -5.13 10.69 5.91
C ASP A 7 -5.49 9.20 5.73
N LEU A 8 -4.75 8.30 6.40
CA LEU A 8 -5.09 6.88 6.40
C LEU A 8 -6.41 6.60 7.14
N ILE A 9 -6.67 7.24 8.28
CA ILE A 9 -7.90 7.07 9.05
C ILE A 9 -9.13 7.52 8.26
N LEU A 10 -9.06 8.67 7.59
CA LEU A 10 -10.13 9.18 6.74
C LEU A 10 -10.47 8.14 5.68
N ILE A 11 -9.48 7.60 4.99
CA ILE A 11 -9.66 6.56 3.97
C ILE A 11 -10.25 5.27 4.55
N LEU A 12 -9.71 4.77 5.65
CA LEU A 12 -10.21 3.56 6.31
C LEU A 12 -11.64 3.73 6.83
N SER A 13 -12.10 4.96 7.08
CA SER A 13 -13.46 5.25 7.55
C SER A 13 -14.51 5.19 6.43
N THR A 14 -14.09 5.38 5.17
CA THR A 14 -14.99 5.45 4.00
C THR A 14 -15.64 4.10 3.68
N ASP A 15 -16.84 4.15 3.12
CA ASP A 15 -17.49 2.99 2.51
C ASP A 15 -16.87 2.64 1.17
N SER A 16 -16.53 3.64 0.36
CA SER A 16 -15.99 3.45 -0.99
C SER A 16 -14.59 2.82 -1.04
N PHE A 17 -13.70 3.13 -0.09
CA PHE A 17 -12.29 2.76 -0.21
C PHE A 17 -11.79 1.73 0.81
N CYS A 18 -12.43 1.59 1.97
CA CYS A 18 -11.91 0.73 3.03
C CYS A 18 -11.78 -0.74 2.59
N GLY A 19 -12.83 -1.29 1.97
CA GLY A 19 -12.81 -2.66 1.45
C GLY A 19 -11.78 -2.86 0.33
N GLU A 20 -11.53 -1.83 -0.46
CA GLU A 20 -10.61 -1.86 -1.59
C GLU A 20 -9.14 -1.85 -1.16
N ILE A 21 -8.80 -1.11 -0.10
CA ILE A 21 -7.45 -1.13 0.49
C ILE A 21 -7.23 -2.39 1.32
N LEU A 22 -8.29 -2.91 1.94
CA LEU A 22 -8.25 -4.10 2.79
C LEU A 22 -8.79 -5.35 2.08
N ASP A 23 -8.64 -5.41 0.76
CA ASP A 23 -9.17 -6.47 -0.13
C ASP A 23 -8.78 -7.91 0.25
N THR A 24 -7.65 -8.09 0.94
CA THR A 24 -7.19 -9.39 1.45
C THR A 24 -7.69 -9.74 2.87
N THR A 25 -8.39 -8.84 3.54
CA THR A 25 -8.91 -9.05 4.89
C THR A 25 -10.32 -9.61 4.83
N THR A 26 -10.75 -10.28 5.90
CA THR A 26 -12.14 -10.75 5.96
C THR A 26 -13.08 -9.55 5.97
N LYS A 27 -14.27 -9.69 5.35
CA LYS A 27 -15.30 -8.64 5.35
C LYS A 27 -15.60 -8.16 6.78
N HIS A 28 -15.66 -9.07 7.73
CA HIS A 28 -15.88 -8.77 9.14
C HIS A 28 -14.74 -7.93 9.77
N GLU A 29 -13.47 -8.23 9.46
CA GLU A 29 -12.35 -7.39 9.91
C GLU A 29 -12.38 -5.99 9.29
N SER A 30 -12.61 -5.91 7.97
CA SER A 30 -12.72 -4.62 7.27
C SER A 30 -13.83 -3.74 7.86
N LEU A 31 -14.99 -4.31 8.18
CA LEU A 31 -16.09 -3.60 8.84
C LEU A 31 -15.68 -3.06 10.22
N LYS A 32 -15.04 -3.89 11.05
CA LYS A 32 -14.56 -3.45 12.37
C LYS A 32 -13.51 -2.35 12.29
N ILE A 33 -12.56 -2.47 11.36
CA ILE A 33 -11.53 -1.45 11.13
C ILE A 33 -12.16 -0.13 10.72
N ARG A 34 -13.15 -0.19 9.82
CA ARG A 34 -13.91 0.98 9.40
C ARG A 34 -14.63 1.63 10.57
N GLU A 35 -15.34 0.86 11.41
CA GLU A 35 -16.01 1.39 12.60
C GLU A 35 -15.04 2.07 13.58
N ILE A 36 -13.87 1.46 13.82
CA ILE A 36 -12.82 2.08 14.64
C ILE A 36 -12.36 3.40 14.01
N ALA A 37 -12.07 3.40 12.71
CA ALA A 37 -11.65 4.59 11.98
C ALA A 37 -12.71 5.71 12.06
N ARG A 38 -14.00 5.38 11.90
CA ARG A 38 -15.11 6.34 12.03
C ARG A 38 -15.18 6.97 13.42
N ASN A 39 -14.99 6.18 14.46
CA ASN A 39 -14.96 6.69 15.84
C ASN A 39 -13.79 7.65 16.05
N ILE A 40 -12.64 7.37 15.44
CA ILE A 40 -11.48 8.25 15.53
C ILE A 40 -11.67 9.53 14.71
N VAL A 41 -12.27 9.47 13.52
CA VAL A 41 -12.61 10.67 12.73
C VAL A 41 -13.43 11.65 13.58
N LYS A 42 -14.44 11.16 14.32
CA LYS A 42 -15.24 12.00 15.23
C LYS A 42 -14.37 12.70 16.29
N THR A 43 -13.37 12.01 16.82
CA THR A 43 -12.42 12.57 17.79
C THR A 43 -11.45 13.58 17.15
N ILE A 44 -11.01 13.34 15.91
CA ILE A 44 -10.15 14.27 15.14
C ILE A 44 -10.88 15.60 14.92
N ILE A 45 -12.14 15.52 14.50
CA ILE A 45 -12.97 16.68 14.19
C ILE A 45 -13.49 17.38 15.45
N ASN A 46 -13.62 16.65 16.56
CA ASN A 46 -14.03 17.15 17.88
C ASN A 46 -15.31 18.02 17.84
N GLY A 47 -16.29 17.63 17.02
CA GLY A 47 -17.55 18.34 16.85
C GLY A 47 -17.52 19.52 15.87
N GLY A 48 -16.38 19.79 15.22
CA GLY A 48 -16.30 20.71 14.08
C GLY A 48 -17.01 20.18 12.83
N ASP A 49 -17.08 21.01 11.80
CA ASP A 49 -17.68 20.73 10.49
C ASP A 49 -16.65 20.74 9.35
N ASN A 50 -15.39 21.08 9.65
CA ASN A 50 -14.34 21.25 8.65
C ASN A 50 -13.02 20.65 9.16
N TYR A 51 -12.49 19.67 8.44
CA TYR A 51 -11.23 19.00 8.81
C TYR A 51 -10.04 19.95 8.80
N TYR A 52 -9.91 20.79 7.76
CA TYR A 52 -8.75 21.66 7.60
C TYR A 52 -8.76 22.87 8.53
N MET A 53 -9.93 23.28 9.03
CA MET A 53 -10.08 24.41 9.95
C MET A 53 -10.19 23.98 11.41
N CYS A 54 -10.81 22.83 11.71
CA CYS A 54 -11.11 22.42 13.08
C CYS A 54 -10.14 21.37 13.65
N ALA A 55 -9.43 20.60 12.81
CA ALA A 55 -8.51 19.59 13.31
C ALA A 55 -7.19 20.21 13.81
N ASP A 56 -6.69 19.74 14.96
CA ASP A 56 -5.36 20.12 15.46
C ASP A 56 -4.27 19.36 14.71
N PHE A 57 -3.50 19.97 13.80
CA PHE A 57 -2.44 19.26 13.06
C PHE A 57 -1.13 19.06 13.84
N SER A 58 -1.12 19.23 15.18
CA SER A 58 0.06 19.01 15.99
C SER A 58 0.58 17.56 15.93
N CYS A 59 1.90 17.40 15.91
CA CYS A 59 2.55 16.08 15.96
C CYS A 59 2.11 15.24 17.18
N HIS A 60 1.81 15.90 18.30
CA HIS A 60 1.34 15.23 19.51
C HIS A 60 -0.03 14.59 19.30
N ARG A 61 -0.98 15.34 18.73
CA ARG A 61 -2.34 14.86 18.47
C ARG A 61 -2.34 13.75 17.42
N ILE A 62 -1.59 13.89 16.33
CA ILE A 62 -1.49 12.83 15.29
C ILE A 62 -0.90 11.53 15.86
N LYS A 63 0.16 11.61 16.69
CA LYS A 63 0.71 10.41 17.36
C LYS A 63 -0.29 9.77 18.33
N LYS A 64 -1.12 10.60 18.99
CA LYS A 64 -2.19 10.10 19.85
C LYS A 64 -3.26 9.37 19.02
N THR A 65 -3.70 9.93 17.89
CA THR A 65 -4.61 9.28 16.93
C THR A 65 -4.07 7.91 16.49
N GLU A 66 -2.79 7.83 16.14
CA GLU A 66 -2.12 6.57 15.78
C GLU A 66 -2.16 5.54 16.91
N LYS A 67 -1.77 5.95 18.12
CA LYS A 67 -1.80 5.09 19.30
C LYS A 67 -3.22 4.61 19.62
N ASP A 68 -4.19 5.53 19.66
CA ASP A 68 -5.59 5.25 19.99
C ASP A 68 -6.20 4.25 18.99
N PHE A 69 -5.87 4.38 17.69
CA PHE A 69 -6.31 3.44 16.67
C PHE A 69 -5.81 2.02 16.93
N PHE A 70 -4.49 1.85 17.11
CA PHE A 70 -3.91 0.52 17.31
C PHE A 70 -4.38 -0.11 18.63
N GLU A 71 -4.56 0.68 19.69
CA GLU A 71 -5.12 0.19 20.96
C GLU A 71 -6.57 -0.28 20.80
N LEU A 72 -7.43 0.49 20.11
CA LEU A 72 -8.81 0.10 19.86
C LEU A 72 -8.92 -1.14 18.96
N ALA A 73 -8.06 -1.23 17.95
CA ALA A 73 -8.03 -2.38 17.04
C ALA A 73 -7.55 -3.65 17.75
N GLN A 74 -6.56 -3.54 18.64
CA GLN A 74 -6.13 -4.65 19.51
C GLN A 74 -7.26 -5.10 20.45
N LYS A 75 -7.92 -4.15 21.14
CA LYS A 75 -9.08 -4.45 22.01
C LYS A 75 -10.24 -5.11 21.26
N SER A 76 -10.38 -4.82 19.96
CA SER A 76 -11.42 -5.37 19.09
C SER A 76 -11.06 -6.74 18.48
N ASN A 77 -9.92 -7.32 18.90
CA ASN A 77 -9.36 -8.57 18.41
C ASN A 77 -9.08 -8.58 16.89
N ILE A 78 -8.60 -7.46 16.35
CA ILE A 78 -8.09 -7.43 14.97
C ILE A 78 -6.78 -8.21 14.89
N PRO A 79 -6.63 -9.15 13.92
CA PRO A 79 -5.41 -9.94 13.79
C PRO A 79 -4.17 -9.08 13.61
N LYS A 80 -3.05 -9.53 14.19
CA LYS A 80 -1.75 -8.83 14.11
C LYS A 80 -1.32 -8.56 12.66
N GLN A 81 -1.53 -9.52 11.76
CA GLN A 81 -1.20 -9.38 10.33
C GLN A 81 -1.97 -8.23 9.67
N THR A 82 -3.24 -8.04 10.05
CA THR A 82 -4.07 -6.94 9.54
C THR A 82 -3.58 -5.59 10.08
N LEU A 83 -3.15 -5.53 11.35
CA LEU A 83 -2.54 -4.33 11.93
C LEU A 83 -1.19 -3.98 11.27
N GLU A 84 -0.35 -4.99 11.01
CA GLU A 84 0.91 -4.82 10.28
C GLU A 84 0.67 -4.31 8.85
N LYS A 85 -0.41 -4.76 8.18
CA LYS A 85 -0.82 -4.22 6.87
C LYS A 85 -1.15 -2.72 6.97
N ILE A 86 -1.91 -2.31 7.98
CA ILE A 86 -2.29 -0.89 8.18
C ILE A 86 -1.06 -0.04 8.47
N ASP A 87 -0.15 -0.50 9.31
CA ASP A 87 1.12 0.18 9.58
C ASP A 87 1.96 0.34 8.28
N ASN A 88 1.99 -0.69 7.43
CA ASN A 88 2.66 -0.61 6.13
C ASN A 88 1.99 0.40 5.19
N LEU A 89 0.66 0.50 5.16
CA LEU A 89 -0.06 1.52 4.39
C LEU A 89 0.30 2.93 4.86
N HIS A 90 0.40 3.15 6.17
CA HIS A 90 0.84 4.43 6.74
C HIS A 90 2.28 4.76 6.32
N LYS A 91 3.19 3.78 6.35
CA LYS A 91 4.57 3.93 5.89
C LYS A 91 4.63 4.31 4.40
N ILE A 92 3.80 3.69 3.55
CA ILE A 92 3.69 4.02 2.12
C ILE A 92 3.24 5.48 1.93
N LEU A 93 2.24 5.93 2.68
CA LEU A 93 1.76 7.31 2.61
C LEU A 93 2.84 8.31 3.01
N LYS A 94 3.55 8.03 4.11
CA LYS A 94 4.67 8.84 4.62
C LYS A 94 5.90 8.82 3.73
N SER A 95 6.18 7.69 3.08
CA SER A 95 7.31 7.60 2.16
C SER A 95 7.03 8.46 0.93
N ASN A 96 7.73 9.58 0.84
CA ASN A 96 7.82 10.39 -0.39
C ASN A 96 8.99 9.93 -1.28
N SER A 97 9.60 8.77 -1.02
CA SER A 97 10.92 8.50 -1.55
C SER A 97 10.89 7.72 -2.85
N ASP A 98 11.60 8.27 -3.84
CA ASP A 98 12.07 7.57 -5.05
C ASP A 98 12.61 6.17 -4.75
N GLU A 99 13.09 5.91 -3.53
CA GLU A 99 13.56 4.61 -3.06
C GLU A 99 12.47 3.52 -3.07
N THR A 100 11.26 3.80 -2.56
CA THR A 100 10.16 2.83 -2.58
C THR A 100 9.73 2.55 -4.01
N ASN A 101 9.64 3.59 -4.85
CA ASN A 101 9.35 3.46 -6.28
C ASN A 101 10.45 2.68 -7.00
N THR A 102 11.72 2.96 -6.70
CA THR A 102 12.89 2.27 -7.27
C THR A 102 12.90 0.80 -6.86
N ALA A 103 12.64 0.51 -5.59
CA ALA A 103 12.55 -0.87 -5.10
C ALA A 103 11.40 -1.62 -5.77
N SER A 104 10.21 -1.01 -5.85
CA SER A 104 9.05 -1.57 -6.54
C SER A 104 9.35 -1.84 -8.03
N TYR A 105 9.98 -0.89 -8.73
CA TYR A 105 10.42 -1.06 -10.11
C TYR A 105 11.43 -2.21 -10.28
N VAL A 106 12.45 -2.28 -9.41
CA VAL A 106 13.46 -3.35 -9.45
C VAL A 106 12.81 -4.71 -9.21
N ILE A 107 11.96 -4.83 -8.19
CA ILE A 107 11.22 -6.06 -7.89
C ILE A 107 10.36 -6.48 -9.08
N ASN A 108 9.60 -5.55 -9.68
CA ASN A 108 8.77 -5.83 -10.85
C ASN A 108 9.62 -6.29 -12.05
N SER A 109 10.73 -5.59 -12.33
CA SER A 109 11.66 -5.95 -13.41
C SER A 109 12.26 -7.35 -13.23
N ILE A 110 12.72 -7.69 -12.03
CA ILE A 110 13.26 -9.02 -11.72
C ILE A 110 12.18 -10.08 -11.90
N ALA A 111 11.00 -9.86 -11.33
CA ALA A 111 9.92 -10.83 -11.43
C ALA A 111 9.43 -11.03 -12.88
N SER A 112 9.41 -9.96 -13.67
CA SER A 112 9.06 -10.02 -15.09
C SER A 112 10.08 -10.81 -15.89
N ARG A 113 11.38 -10.57 -15.68
CA ARG A 113 12.44 -11.35 -16.34
C ARG A 113 12.45 -12.81 -15.91
N LEU A 114 12.14 -13.10 -14.65
CA LEU A 114 12.01 -14.46 -14.14
C LEU A 114 10.83 -15.18 -14.82
N TYR A 115 9.68 -14.51 -14.93
CA TYR A 115 8.49 -15.02 -15.61
C TYR A 115 8.77 -15.34 -17.08
N TRP A 116 9.52 -14.48 -17.78
CA TRP A 116 9.91 -14.69 -19.18
C TRP A 116 11.16 -15.57 -19.38
N LEU A 117 11.68 -16.16 -18.30
CA LEU A 117 12.89 -17.00 -18.33
C LEU A 117 14.10 -16.32 -19.00
N VAL A 118 14.26 -15.01 -18.77
CA VAL A 118 15.44 -14.25 -19.24
C VAL A 118 16.60 -14.51 -18.28
N ILE A 119 17.23 -15.67 -18.44
CA ILE A 119 18.17 -16.25 -17.46
C ILE A 119 19.54 -15.57 -17.41
N ASP A 120 20.01 -15.00 -18.54
CA ASP A 120 21.37 -14.47 -18.69
C ASP A 120 21.59 -13.13 -17.97
N GLU A 121 20.53 -12.50 -17.46
CA GLU A 121 20.58 -11.17 -16.86
C GLU A 121 20.62 -11.18 -15.32
N PHE A 122 20.61 -12.37 -14.70
CA PHE A 122 20.60 -12.52 -13.25
C PHE A 122 21.98 -12.80 -12.68
N ASN A 123 22.25 -12.26 -11.50
CA ASN A 123 23.43 -12.58 -10.71
C ASN A 123 23.19 -13.85 -9.86
N THR A 124 21.94 -14.06 -9.46
CA THR A 124 21.49 -15.23 -8.72
C THR A 124 21.20 -16.38 -9.68
N PRO A 125 21.78 -17.58 -9.48
CA PRO A 125 21.45 -18.75 -10.29
C PRO A 125 19.98 -19.14 -10.17
N ILE A 126 19.35 -19.49 -11.29
CA ILE A 126 17.99 -20.04 -11.29
C ILE A 126 18.08 -21.53 -10.93
N THR A 127 17.35 -21.92 -9.88
CA THR A 127 17.32 -23.31 -9.40
C THR A 127 16.25 -24.13 -10.14
N PRO A 128 16.36 -25.47 -10.18
CA PRO A 128 15.33 -26.32 -10.77
C PRO A 128 13.94 -26.09 -10.15
N GLU A 129 13.87 -25.87 -8.84
CA GLU A 129 12.61 -25.61 -8.13
C GLU A 129 11.97 -24.31 -8.61
N LEU A 130 12.76 -23.28 -8.97
CA LEU A 130 12.20 -22.05 -9.54
C LEU A 130 11.65 -22.29 -10.94
N LEU A 131 12.34 -23.07 -11.77
CA LEU A 131 11.90 -23.40 -13.12
C LEU A 131 10.59 -24.19 -13.11
N GLU A 132 10.42 -25.12 -12.16
CA GLU A 132 9.19 -25.90 -11.99
C GLU A 132 7.98 -25.02 -11.59
N LEU A 133 8.21 -23.89 -10.94
CA LEU A 133 7.14 -22.99 -10.50
C LEU A 133 6.67 -22.03 -11.61
N ILE A 134 7.47 -21.79 -12.66
CA ILE A 134 7.10 -20.85 -13.74
C ILE A 134 5.83 -21.29 -14.50
N PRO A 135 5.69 -22.56 -14.93
CA PRO A 135 4.46 -23.03 -15.56
C PRO A 135 3.22 -22.92 -14.66
N GLU A 136 3.38 -23.00 -13.33
CA GLU A 136 2.26 -22.85 -12.38
C GLU A 136 1.76 -21.39 -12.30
N ILE A 137 2.63 -20.40 -12.51
CA ILE A 137 2.26 -18.97 -12.46
C ILE A 137 2.00 -18.36 -13.83
N GLU A 138 2.41 -19.01 -14.92
CA GLU A 138 2.20 -18.55 -16.29
C GLU A 138 0.75 -18.14 -16.57
N PRO A 139 -0.29 -18.93 -16.22
CA PRO A 139 -1.68 -18.58 -16.48
C PRO A 139 -2.19 -17.35 -15.70
N LEU A 140 -1.48 -16.94 -14.64
CA LEU A 140 -1.85 -15.79 -13.82
C LEU A 140 -1.35 -14.46 -14.40
N GLY A 141 -0.35 -14.53 -15.29
CA GLY A 141 0.28 -13.39 -15.93
C GLY A 141 1.04 -12.45 -14.97
N LEU A 142 1.54 -11.36 -15.54
CA LEU A 142 2.18 -10.24 -14.84
C LEU A 142 1.23 -9.04 -14.64
N ASP A 143 -0.07 -9.25 -14.89
CA ASP A 143 -1.15 -8.25 -14.92
C ASP A 143 -0.82 -6.94 -14.18
N VAL A 144 -0.42 -5.93 -14.94
CA VAL A 144 -0.48 -4.54 -14.49
C VAL A 144 -1.92 -4.13 -14.68
N LYS A 145 -2.78 -4.43 -13.69
CA LYS A 145 -4.16 -3.94 -13.70
C LYS A 145 -4.12 -2.44 -13.94
N HIS A 146 -4.50 -2.02 -15.15
CA HIS A 146 -4.95 -0.66 -15.38
C HIS A 146 -6.26 -0.58 -14.62
N TYR A 147 -6.26 0.05 -13.45
CA TYR A 147 -7.47 0.33 -12.71
C TYR A 147 -8.30 1.30 -13.55
N ALA A 148 -9.10 0.78 -14.47
CA ALA A 148 -9.99 1.52 -15.35
C ALA A 148 -11.25 2.03 -14.62
N CYS A 149 -11.31 1.85 -13.30
CA CYS A 149 -12.31 2.50 -12.48
C CYS A 149 -11.83 3.91 -12.19
N GLU A 150 -12.55 4.91 -12.69
CA GLU A 150 -12.36 6.29 -12.27
C GLU A 150 -12.82 6.40 -10.80
N TRP A 151 -11.92 6.07 -9.87
CA TRP A 151 -12.18 6.14 -8.43
C TRP A 151 -12.63 7.52 -7.96
N ARG A 152 -12.34 8.54 -8.78
CA ARG A 152 -12.88 9.88 -8.65
C ARG A 152 -14.41 9.88 -8.71
N ASP A 153 -15.00 9.21 -9.70
CA ASP A 153 -16.46 9.16 -9.85
C ASP A 153 -17.10 8.30 -8.75
N VAL A 154 -16.46 7.18 -8.40
CA VAL A 154 -16.90 6.35 -7.25
C VAL A 154 -17.01 7.19 -5.97
N TRP A 155 -16.07 8.12 -5.77
CA TRP A 155 -16.06 9.00 -4.62
C TRP A 155 -17.08 10.12 -4.72
N LEU A 156 -17.02 10.92 -5.79
CA LEU A 156 -17.85 12.11 -5.97
C LEU A 156 -19.35 11.76 -6.13
N GLU A 157 -19.66 10.58 -6.64
CA GLU A 157 -21.03 10.10 -6.84
C GLU A 157 -21.47 9.08 -5.78
N SER A 158 -20.68 8.91 -4.70
CA SER A 158 -20.97 7.93 -3.65
C SER A 158 -22.36 8.16 -3.07
N GLN A 159 -23.14 7.08 -2.98
CA GLN A 159 -24.46 7.08 -2.34
C GLN A 159 -24.39 6.80 -0.84
N SER A 160 -23.20 6.57 -0.27
CA SER A 160 -23.03 6.39 1.17
C SER A 160 -23.19 7.71 1.93
N ASP A 161 -24.06 7.71 2.94
CA ASP A 161 -24.20 8.83 3.87
C ASP A 161 -22.89 9.15 4.59
N TRP A 162 -22.07 8.13 4.89
CA TRP A 162 -20.79 8.35 5.55
C TRP A 162 -19.76 8.98 4.61
N ASP A 163 -19.71 8.53 3.35
CA ASP A 163 -18.79 9.13 2.37
C ASP A 163 -19.18 10.59 2.09
N LYS A 164 -20.49 10.87 1.96
CA LYS A 164 -21.02 12.25 1.87
C LYS A 164 -20.65 13.09 3.09
N TYR A 165 -20.72 12.51 4.29
CA TYR A 165 -20.27 13.17 5.51
C TYR A 165 -18.76 13.50 5.44
N ILE A 166 -17.91 12.54 5.07
CA ILE A 166 -16.47 12.80 4.93
C ILE A 166 -16.20 13.87 3.87
N MET A 167 -16.88 13.84 2.71
CA MET A 167 -16.78 14.89 1.69
C MET A 167 -17.13 16.26 2.28
N SER A 168 -18.22 16.37 3.03
CA SER A 168 -18.63 17.64 3.64
C SER A 168 -17.58 18.23 4.60
N LEU A 169 -16.74 17.39 5.22
CA LEU A 169 -15.65 17.84 6.09
C LEU A 169 -14.46 18.43 5.32
N MET A 170 -14.33 18.18 4.01
CA MET A 170 -13.15 18.55 3.22
C MET A 170 -13.18 20.00 2.70
N ASP A 171 -14.26 20.75 2.93
CA ASP A 171 -14.38 22.19 2.61
C ASP A 171 -14.04 22.55 1.16
N GLY A 172 -14.57 21.78 0.20
CA GLY A 172 -14.31 22.00 -1.23
C GLY A 172 -12.97 21.44 -1.72
N ILE A 173 -12.18 20.82 -0.84
CA ILE A 173 -11.04 19.96 -1.20
C ILE A 173 -11.50 18.49 -1.20
N ASP A 174 -12.67 18.25 -1.77
CA ASP A 174 -13.36 16.95 -1.79
C ASP A 174 -12.50 15.87 -2.46
N GLU A 175 -11.51 16.27 -3.23
CA GLU A 175 -10.58 15.40 -3.94
C GLU A 175 -9.53 14.72 -3.02
N ALA A 176 -9.24 15.28 -1.84
CA ALA A 176 -8.13 14.83 -1.01
C ALA A 176 -8.20 13.34 -0.60
N PRO A 177 -9.39 12.79 -0.22
CA PRO A 177 -9.51 11.37 0.04
C PRO A 177 -9.25 10.50 -1.21
N TYR A 178 -9.83 10.81 -2.38
CA TYR A 178 -9.58 9.99 -3.57
C TYR A 178 -8.11 10.07 -4.01
N LEU A 179 -7.45 11.22 -3.88
CA LEU A 179 -6.04 11.38 -4.21
C LEU A 179 -5.15 10.54 -3.30
N THR A 180 -5.45 10.52 -2.00
CA THR A 180 -4.75 9.69 -1.01
C THR A 180 -4.95 8.20 -1.31
N PHE A 181 -6.18 7.80 -1.61
CA PHE A 181 -6.50 6.43 -2.04
C PHE A 181 -5.74 6.04 -3.31
N THR A 182 -5.71 6.93 -4.31
CA THR A 182 -5.02 6.71 -5.58
C THR A 182 -3.52 6.56 -5.35
N LYS A 183 -2.92 7.39 -4.49
CA LYS A 183 -1.52 7.24 -4.09
C LYS A 183 -1.25 5.85 -3.50
N LEU A 184 -2.10 5.36 -2.61
CA LEU A 184 -1.98 4.01 -2.04
C LEU A 184 -2.09 2.92 -3.11
N LYS A 185 -3.16 2.95 -3.92
CA LYS A 185 -3.39 1.94 -4.97
C LYS A 185 -2.26 1.94 -6.00
N SER A 186 -1.78 3.10 -6.45
CA SER A 186 -0.66 3.20 -7.40
C SER A 186 0.67 2.67 -6.86
N ASN A 187 0.87 2.69 -5.54
CA ASN A 187 2.06 2.08 -4.93
C ASN A 187 1.92 0.55 -4.77
N LEU A 188 0.70 0.05 -4.62
CA LEU A 188 0.42 -1.38 -4.46
C LEU A 188 0.29 -2.12 -5.81
N ALA A 189 -0.29 -1.46 -6.81
CA ALA A 189 -0.60 -2.02 -8.12
C ALA A 189 0.60 -2.67 -8.85
N PRO A 190 1.81 -2.08 -8.87
CA PRO A 190 2.92 -2.64 -9.63
C PRO A 190 3.38 -4.02 -9.14
N LEU A 191 2.97 -4.45 -7.94
CA LEU A 191 3.35 -5.72 -7.33
C LEU A 191 2.15 -6.64 -7.08
N ASP A 192 0.95 -6.28 -7.54
CA ASP A 192 -0.27 -7.06 -7.30
C ASP A 192 -0.19 -8.48 -7.88
N PHE A 193 0.55 -8.68 -8.98
CA PHE A 193 0.74 -10.00 -9.55
C PHE A 193 1.51 -10.94 -8.61
N LEU A 194 2.48 -10.44 -7.82
CA LEU A 194 3.20 -11.24 -6.82
C LEU A 194 2.25 -11.78 -5.75
N ARG A 195 1.22 -11.00 -5.40
CA ARG A 195 0.17 -11.45 -4.49
C ARG A 195 -0.66 -12.56 -5.12
N LYS A 196 -1.06 -12.43 -6.38
CA LYS A 196 -1.79 -13.49 -7.11
C LYS A 196 -0.98 -14.80 -7.13
N TRP A 197 0.31 -14.71 -7.42
CA TRP A 197 1.22 -15.85 -7.42
C TRP A 197 1.30 -16.50 -6.03
N ASN A 198 1.44 -15.70 -4.97
CA ASN A 198 1.47 -16.22 -3.60
C ASN A 198 0.17 -16.93 -3.21
N THR A 199 -0.99 -16.37 -3.57
CA THR A 199 -2.29 -16.98 -3.31
C THR A 199 -2.45 -18.31 -4.04
N HIS A 200 -1.98 -18.41 -5.28
CA HIS A 200 -2.09 -19.62 -6.08
C HIS A 200 -1.12 -20.73 -5.63
N LEU A 201 0.16 -20.38 -5.47
CA LEU A 201 1.21 -21.35 -5.10
C LEU A 201 1.19 -21.73 -3.62
N GLY A 202 0.63 -20.86 -2.78
CA GLY A 202 0.76 -20.92 -1.34
C GLY A 202 2.14 -20.48 -0.84
N PRO A 203 2.26 -20.18 0.48
CA PRO A 203 3.42 -19.49 1.04
C PRO A 203 4.72 -20.29 0.96
N LYS A 204 4.65 -21.63 0.98
CA LYS A 204 5.84 -22.49 0.90
C LYS A 204 6.48 -22.41 -0.48
N LYS A 205 5.73 -22.70 -1.54
CA LYS A 205 6.22 -22.62 -2.92
C LYS A 205 6.62 -21.19 -3.30
N PHE A 206 5.78 -20.21 -2.95
CA PHE A 206 6.06 -18.80 -3.24
C PHE A 206 7.34 -18.28 -2.54
N SER A 207 7.76 -18.89 -1.42
CA SER A 207 8.99 -18.49 -0.74
C SER A 207 10.24 -18.64 -1.63
N HIS A 208 10.27 -19.59 -2.56
CA HIS A 208 11.37 -19.75 -3.51
C HIS A 208 11.47 -18.52 -4.43
N ILE A 209 10.34 -18.13 -5.04
CA ILE A 209 10.26 -16.93 -5.89
C ILE A 209 10.60 -15.67 -5.10
N LYS A 210 10.03 -15.52 -3.91
CA LYS A 210 10.29 -14.37 -3.04
C LYS A 210 11.77 -14.24 -2.67
N ASN A 211 12.40 -15.34 -2.29
CA ASN A 211 13.81 -15.35 -1.90
C ASN A 211 14.72 -15.02 -3.08
N PHE A 212 14.42 -15.56 -4.27
CA PHE A 212 15.15 -15.22 -5.49
C PHE A 212 15.06 -13.72 -5.80
N ILE A 213 13.85 -13.18 -5.86
CA ILE A 213 13.62 -11.75 -6.13
C ILE A 213 14.34 -10.89 -5.10
N ASN A 214 14.27 -11.26 -3.82
CA ASN A 214 14.92 -10.50 -2.75
C ASN A 214 16.45 -10.49 -2.91
N THR A 215 17.07 -11.65 -3.15
CA THR A 215 18.52 -11.75 -3.35
C THR A 215 18.97 -10.95 -4.56
N GLU A 216 18.28 -11.08 -5.69
CA GLU A 216 18.62 -10.34 -6.91
C GLU A 216 18.40 -8.83 -6.75
N ALA A 217 17.35 -8.42 -6.05
CA ALA A 217 17.08 -7.00 -5.77
C ALA A 217 18.20 -6.36 -4.95
N HIS A 218 18.77 -7.07 -3.97
CA HIS A 218 19.94 -6.59 -3.24
C HIS A 218 21.13 -6.39 -4.18
N HIS A 219 21.42 -7.37 -5.05
CA HIS A 219 22.50 -7.25 -6.03
C HIS A 219 22.35 -6.01 -6.93
N GLU A 220 21.14 -5.74 -7.44
CA GLU A 220 20.90 -4.60 -8.32
C GLU A 220 20.92 -3.25 -7.60
N LEU A 221 20.32 -3.16 -6.42
CA LEU A 221 20.25 -1.92 -5.65
C LEU A 221 21.63 -1.53 -5.11
N ASP A 222 22.44 -2.50 -4.68
CA ASP A 222 23.80 -2.24 -4.19
C ASP A 222 24.76 -1.84 -5.31
N LYS A 223 24.64 -2.45 -6.50
CA LYS A 223 25.38 -2.01 -7.70
C LYS A 223 25.05 -0.55 -8.05
N LYS A 224 23.76 -0.17 -8.04
CA LYS A 224 23.32 1.20 -8.33
C LYS A 224 23.88 2.22 -7.32
N LYS A 225 23.90 1.89 -6.03
CA LYS A 225 24.53 2.72 -4.98
C LYS A 225 26.03 2.89 -5.21
N CYS A 226 26.73 1.82 -5.58
CA CYS A 226 28.18 1.86 -5.86
C CYS A 226 28.51 2.75 -7.07
N THR A 227 27.71 2.68 -8.14
CA THR A 227 27.88 3.53 -9.34
C THR A 227 27.57 5.00 -9.11
N ARG A 228 26.59 5.35 -8.27
CA ARG A 228 26.32 6.75 -7.89
C ARG A 228 27.49 7.35 -7.11
N SER A 229 28.03 6.64 -6.12
CA SER A 229 29.18 7.15 -5.33
C SER A 229 30.48 7.36 -6.13
N ARG A 230 30.60 6.72 -7.31
CA ARG A 230 31.74 6.90 -8.22
C ARG A 230 31.57 8.08 -9.15
N LYS A 231 30.33 8.40 -9.57
CA LYS A 231 30.05 9.60 -10.37
C LYS A 231 30.24 10.89 -9.56
N ASP A 232 29.84 10.89 -8.29
CA ASP A 232 30.00 12.06 -7.41
C ASP A 232 31.48 12.35 -7.03
N ARG A 233 32.37 11.38 -7.22
CA ARG A 233 33.82 11.52 -7.00
C ARG A 233 34.59 12.03 -8.23
N HIS A 234 33.95 12.12 -9.39
CA HIS A 234 34.57 12.61 -10.63
C HIS A 234 34.13 14.05 -11.00
N THR A 235 33.41 14.72 -10.10
CA THR A 235 32.97 16.12 -10.24
C THR A 235 33.60 17.09 -9.23
N ASN A 236 34.72 16.72 -8.60
CA ASN A 236 35.55 17.63 -7.82
C ASN A 236 36.94 17.77 -8.44
#